data_AF-F8CBA3-F1
#
_entry.id   AF-F8CBA3-F1
#
_cell.length_a   1.000
_cell.length_b   1.000
_cell.length_c   1.000
_cell.angle_alpha   90.00
_cell.angle_beta   90.00
_cell.angle_gamma   90.00
#
_symmetry.space_group_name_H-M   'P 1'
#
loop_
_entity.id
_entity.type
_entity.pdbx_description
1 polymer ?
#
loop_
_entity_poly.entity_id
_entity_poly.type
_entity_poly.pdbx_seq_one_letter_code
_entity_poly.pdbx_strand_id
1 'polypeptide(L)' 'MKVYGGETVSAGSILVRQLGTVIHAGANVKLGRDFTLYSVVDGVVKYERLGRDRKKVSVYPAAAEQASA' A
#
# COMPACT_ATOMS: atom_id res chain seq x y z
N MET A 1 7.62 5.83 -8.49
CA MET A 1 7.24 4.59 -7.78
C MET A 1 8.50 4.05 -7.12
N LYS A 2 8.47 3.73 -5.82
CA LYS A 2 9.69 3.32 -5.10
C LYS A 2 9.69 1.85 -4.71
N VAL A 3 8.49 1.25 -4.63
CA VAL A 3 8.27 -0.14 -4.25
C VAL A 3 7.35 -0.80 -5.26
N TYR A 4 7.72 -1.98 -5.75
CA TYR A 4 6.96 -2.75 -6.74
C TYR A 4 6.00 -3.75 -6.08
N GLY A 5 5.03 -4.26 -6.85
CA GLY A 5 4.10 -5.27 -6.36
C GLY A 5 4.83 -6.57 -6.04
N GLY A 6 4.59 -7.14 -4.86
CA GLY A 6 5.25 -8.35 -4.37
C GLY A 6 6.44 -8.08 -3.46
N GLU A 7 6.86 -6.82 -3.28
CA GLU A 7 7.94 -6.48 -2.35
C GLU A 7 7.44 -6.40 -0.90
N THR A 8 8.29 -6.85 0.02
CA THR A 8 8.07 -6.73 1.45
C THR A 8 8.50 -5.36 1.92
N VAL A 9 7.61 -4.65 2.63
CA VAL A 9 7.85 -3.33 3.20
C VAL A 9 7.61 -3.35 4.70
N SER A 10 8.32 -2.48 5.42
CA SER A 10 8.04 -2.20 6.83
C SER A 10 6.96 -1.14 6.97
N ALA A 11 6.33 -1.06 8.14
CA ALA A 11 5.45 0.07 8.49
C ALA A 11 6.17 1.42 8.32
N GLY A 12 5.46 2.42 7.79
CA GLY A 12 6.00 3.76 7.52
C GLY A 12 6.80 3.89 6.22
N SER A 13 6.95 2.81 5.45
CA SER A 13 7.69 2.83 4.18
C SER A 13 6.93 3.58 3.11
N ILE A 14 7.65 4.36 2.30
CA ILE A 14 7.07 5.12 1.18
C ILE A 14 6.90 4.19 -0.03
N LEU A 15 5.65 3.99 -0.46
CA LEU A 15 5.31 3.13 -1.60
C LEU A 15 5.41 3.91 -2.92
N VAL A 16 4.71 5.05 -2.97
CA VAL A 16 4.56 5.87 -4.17
C VAL A 16 4.59 7.34 -3.78
N ARG A 17 5.54 8.08 -4.36
CA ARG A 17 5.44 9.54 -4.47
C ARG A 17 4.78 9.87 -5.80
N GLN A 18 3.73 10.67 -5.76
CA GLN A 18 2.92 11.04 -6.93
C GLN A 18 2.45 12.49 -6.80
N LEU A 19 2.10 13.09 -7.93
CA LEU A 19 1.40 14.38 -8.00
C LEU A 19 -0.07 14.09 -8.26
N GLY A 20 -0.95 14.41 -7.30
CA GLY A 20 -2.36 14.02 -7.33
C GLY A 20 -2.60 12.53 -7.01
N THR A 21 -3.85 12.08 -7.16
CA THR A 21 -4.26 10.69 -6.83
C THR A 21 -4.41 9.82 -8.08
N VAL A 22 -3.29 9.48 -8.71
CA VAL A 22 -3.27 8.49 -9.80
C VAL A 22 -3.48 7.08 -9.25
N ILE A 23 -2.82 6.79 -8.12
CA ILE A 23 -3.00 5.57 -7.34
C ILE A 23 -3.67 5.96 -6.02
N HIS A 24 -4.70 5.21 -5.66
CA HIS A 24 -5.43 5.40 -4.42
C HIS A 24 -4.87 4.53 -3.29
N ALA A 25 -5.05 5.00 -2.05
CA ALA A 25 -4.77 4.19 -0.88
C ALA A 25 -5.79 3.04 -0.78
N GLY A 26 -5.28 1.83 -0.61
CA GLY A 26 -6.05 0.61 -0.34
C GLY A 26 -5.97 0.21 1.13
N ALA A 27 -5.93 -1.09 1.39
CA ALA A 27 -5.84 -1.61 2.76
C ALA A 27 -4.46 -1.33 3.37
N ASN A 28 -4.42 -0.88 4.63
CA ASN A 28 -3.22 -0.60 5.41
C ASN A 28 -2.23 0.40 4.76
N VAL A 29 -2.75 1.27 3.90
CA VAL A 29 -2.00 2.36 3.25
C VAL A 29 -2.70 3.67 3.55
N LYS A 30 -1.91 4.73 3.77
CA LYS A 30 -2.44 6.09 3.95
C LYS A 30 -1.83 7.06 2.95
N LEU A 31 -2.57 8.14 2.72
CA LEU A 31 -2.19 9.25 1.86
C LEU A 31 -1.63 10.40 2.72
N GLY A 32 -0.45 10.89 2.38
CA GLY A 32 0.15 12.09 2.96
C GLY A 32 -0.43 13.38 2.37
N ARG A 33 -0.06 14.53 2.97
CA ARG A 33 -0.48 15.86 2.51
C ARG A 33 -0.03 16.17 1.08
N ASP A 34 1.13 15.64 0.70
CA ASP A 34 1.76 15.76 -0.62
C ASP A 34 1.32 14.64 -1.58
N PHE A 35 0.22 13.94 -1.29
CA PHE A 35 -0.28 12.79 -2.04
C PHE A 35 0.64 11.55 -2.05
N THR A 36 1.69 11.54 -1.22
CA THR A 36 2.56 10.37 -1.06
C THR A 36 1.83 9.24 -0.35
N LEU A 37 1.92 8.03 -0.88
CA LEU A 37 1.36 6.81 -0.27
C LEU A 37 2.42 6.10 0.58
N TYR A 38 2.05 5.76 1.80
CA TYR A 38 2.91 5.05 2.75
C TYR A 38 2.17 3.90 3.43
N SER A 39 2.91 2.84 3.77
CA SER A 39 2.40 1.68 4.50
C SER A 39 2.19 2.03 5.98
N VAL A 40 1.13 1.50 6.58
CA VAL A 40 0.89 1.60 8.04
C VAL A 40 1.37 0.35 8.77
N VAL A 41 1.41 -0.78 8.06
CA VAL A 41 1.82 -2.09 8.57
C VAL A 41 3.00 -2.61 7.75
N ASP A 42 3.76 -3.53 8.34
CA ASP A 42 4.67 -4.38 7.61
C ASP A 42 3.92 -5.46 6.82
N GLY A 43 4.46 -5.82 5.67
CA GLY A 43 3.83 -6.80 4.80
C GLY A 43 4.22 -6.68 3.35
N VAL A 44 3.46 -7.33 2.48
CA VAL A 44 3.69 -7.38 1.04
C VAL A 44 2.79 -6.39 0.33
N VAL A 45 3.38 -5.62 -0.60
CA VAL A 45 2.66 -4.65 -1.42
C VAL A 45 1.90 -5.35 -2.53
N LYS A 46 0.61 -5.03 -2.68
CA LYS A 46 -0.23 -5.50 -3.77
C LYS A 46 -0.92 -4.33 -4.46
N TYR A 47 -0.75 -4.25 -5.77
CA TYR A 47 -1.47 -3.30 -6.61
C TYR A 47 -2.73 -3.96 -7.14
N GLU A 48 -3.87 -3.30 -6.93
CA GLU A 48 -5.18 -3.81 -7.29
C GLU A 48 -5.91 -2.78 -8.15
N ARG A 49 -6.83 -3.25 -8.99
CA ARG A 49 -7.69 -2.35 -9.76
C ARG A 49 -8.83 -1.86 -8.87
N LEU A 50 -9.12 -0.57 -8.94
CA LEU A 50 -10.25 0.07 -8.28
C LEU A 50 -11.26 0.47 -9.36
N GLY A 51 -12.26 -0.38 -9.61
CA GLY A 51 -13.28 -0.13 -10.63
C GLY A 51 -12.74 -0.23 -12.06
N ARG A 52 -13.19 0.67 -12.95
CA ARG A 52 -12.85 0.62 -14.37
C ARG A 52 -11.45 1.14 -14.65
N ASP A 53 -11.11 2.35 -14.23
CA ASP A 53 -9.87 2.99 -14.72
C ASP A 53 -8.84 3.29 -13.63
N ARG A 54 -9.20 3.11 -12.35
CA ARG A 54 -8.34 3.50 -11.23
C ARG A 54 -7.57 2.31 -10.68
N LYS A 55 -6.44 2.61 -10.03
CA LYS A 55 -5.60 1.64 -9.34
C LYS A 55 -5.51 2.02 -7.86
N LYS A 56 -5.41 1.02 -7.00
CA LYS A 56 -5.11 1.20 -5.58
C LYS A 56 -3.92 0.33 -5.18
N VAL A 57 -3.25 0.74 -4.11
CA VAL A 57 -2.18 -0.05 -3.50
C VAL A 57 -2.59 -0.44 -2.09
N SER A 58 -2.47 -1.73 -1.79
CA SER A 58 -2.79 -2.33 -0.50
C SER A 58 -1.54 -3.00 0.04
N VAL A 59 -1.37 -3.05 1.36
CA VAL A 59 -0.31 -3.84 2.01
C VAL A 59 -0.97 -4.92 2.85
N TYR A 60 -0.60 -6.17 2.57
CA TYR A 60 -1.10 -7.34 3.30
C TYR A 60 0.02 -7.91 4.17
N PRO A 61 -0.19 -8.12 5.48
CA PRO A 61 0.83 -8.69 6.35
C PRO A 61 1.24 -10.08 5.86
N ALA A 62 2.56 -10.31 5.77
CA ALA A 62 3.12 -11.57 5.24
C ALA A 62 2.93 -12.74 6.22
N ALA A 63 2.77 -12.43 7.50
CA ALA A 63 2.47 -13.38 8.56
C ALA A 63 1.14 -12.99 9.19
N ALA A 64 0.04 -13.41 8.58
CA ALA A 64 -1.10 -13.81 9.38
C ALA A 64 -0.74 -15.15 10.04
N GLU A 65 0.17 -15.11 11.01
CA GLU A 65 0.16 -16.11 12.08
C GLU A 65 -1.14 -15.85 12.84
N GLN A 66 -2.06 -16.79 12.70
CA GLN A 66 -3.30 -16.83 13.43
C GLN A 66 -2.96 -16.91 14.93
N ALA A 67 -3.26 -15.86 15.69
CA ALA A 67 -3.38 -15.92 17.15
C ALA A 67 -4.85 -15.67 17.48
N SER A 68 -5.68 -16.72 17.56
CA SER A 68 -5.96 -17.52 18.76
C SER A 68 -6.75 -16.77 19.84
N ALA A 69 -8.08 -16.94 19.78
CA ALA A 69 -8.98 -17.12 20.91
C ALA A 69 -10.27 -17.78 20.41
#